data_AF-A0A5C0DPV6-F1
#
_entry.id   AF-A0A5C0DPV6-F1
#
_cell.length_a   1.000
_cell.length_b   1.000
_cell.length_c   1.000
_cell.angle_alpha   90.00
_cell.angle_beta   90.00
_cell.angle_gamma   90.00
#
_symmetry.space_group_name_H-M   'P 1'
#
loop_
_entity.id
_entity.type
_entity.pdbx_description
1 polymer ?
#
loop_
_entity_poly.entity_id
_entity_poly.type
_entity_poly.pdbx_seq_one_letter_code
_entity_poly.pdbx_strand_id
1 'polypeptide(L)'
;MQNTANIEQIILNNLRQLPPEKQQEVLDFTEFLQQKLTTTKTKTSSPSLKEIAAMPLTQRHQHLAQFIPQTATDFLTNPELTEFSVLDTEDWELEHD
;
A
#
# COMPACT_ATOMS: atom_id res chain seq x y z
N MET A 1 -29.73 36.18 -6.22
CA MET A 1 -29.51 35.15 -7.26
C MET A 1 -28.00 34.98 -7.41
N GLN A 2 -27.41 34.05 -6.68
CA GLN A 2 -25.97 33.80 -6.77
C GLN A 2 -25.73 33.08 -8.10
N ASN A 3 -25.20 33.81 -9.08
CA ASN A 3 -24.77 33.23 -10.35
C ASN A 3 -23.73 32.15 -10.02
N THR A 4 -24.13 30.89 -10.10
CA THR A 4 -23.23 29.79 -10.40
C THR A 4 -22.72 30.01 -11.82
N ALA A 5 -21.93 31.06 -12.05
CA ALA A 5 -21.05 31.13 -13.20
C ALA A 5 -20.25 29.83 -13.13
N ASN A 6 -20.69 28.89 -13.97
CA ASN A 6 -20.53 27.47 -13.79
C ASN A 6 -19.01 27.24 -13.68
N ILE A 7 -18.54 26.65 -12.58
CA ILE A 7 -17.11 26.54 -12.26
C ILE A 7 -16.31 25.99 -13.47
N GLU A 8 -16.95 25.13 -14.27
CA GLU A 8 -16.41 24.58 -15.51
C GLU A 8 -16.17 25.67 -16.57
N GLN A 9 -17.08 26.63 -16.73
CA GLN A 9 -16.91 27.77 -17.64
C GLN A 9 -15.75 28.67 -17.20
N ILE A 10 -15.58 28.88 -15.90
CA ILE A 10 -14.45 29.66 -15.36
C ILE A 10 -13.13 28.94 -15.67
N ILE A 11 -13.06 27.63 -15.41
CA ILE A 11 -11.87 26.81 -15.70
C ILE A 11 -11.56 26.81 -17.20
N LEU A 12 -12.55 26.60 -18.06
CA LEU A 12 -12.38 26.59 -19.51
C LEU A 12 -11.91 27.94 -20.05
N ASN A 13 -12.45 29.05 -19.52
CA ASN A 13 -12.03 30.38 -19.95
C ASN A 13 -10.57 30.64 -19.55
N ASN A 14 -10.16 30.26 -18.34
CA ASN A 14 -8.77 30.38 -17.90
C ASN A 14 -7.83 29.50 -18.72
N LEU A 15 -8.21 28.25 -19.01
CA LEU A 15 -7.40 27.34 -19.81
C LEU A 15 -7.15 27.89 -21.23
N ARG A 16 -8.19 28.46 -21.86
CA ARG A 16 -8.08 29.05 -23.20
C ARG A 16 -7.21 30.30 -23.27
N GLN A 17 -7.01 31.01 -22.17
CA GLN A 17 -6.12 32.18 -22.12
C GLN A 17 -4.63 31.80 -22.04
N LEU A 18 -4.31 30.54 -21.74
CA LEU A 18 -2.94 30.07 -21.68
C LEU A 18 -2.37 29.83 -23.09
N PRO A 19 -1.04 29.96 -23.27
CA PRO A 19 -0.36 29.50 -24.48
C PRO A 19 -0.59 28.01 -24.77
N PRO A 20 -0.51 27.55 -26.04
CA PRO A 20 -0.81 26.16 -26.41
C PRO A 20 0.05 25.14 -25.64
N GLU A 21 1.32 25.46 -25.38
CA GLU A 21 2.22 24.61 -24.60
C GLU A 21 1.72 24.41 -23.16
N LYS A 22 1.24 25.48 -22.54
CA LYS A 22 0.70 25.46 -21.16
C LYS A 22 -0.66 24.81 -21.07
N GLN A 23 -1.46 24.89 -22.14
CA GLN A 23 -2.71 24.12 -22.23
C GLN A 23 -2.41 22.62 -22.24
N GLN A 24 -1.44 22.19 -23.03
CA GLN A 24 -1.03 20.79 -23.07
C GLN A 24 -0.49 20.31 -21.72
N GLU A 25 0.36 21.10 -21.05
CA GLU A 25 0.89 20.76 -19.72
C GLU A 25 -0.22 20.53 -18.68
N VAL A 26 -1.28 21.34 -18.69
CA VAL A 26 -2.43 21.15 -17.80
C VAL A 26 -3.20 19.88 -18.15
N LEU A 27 -3.39 19.58 -19.44
CA LEU A 27 -4.05 18.34 -19.87
C LEU A 27 -3.23 17.12 -19.43
N ASP A 28 -1.93 17.12 -19.68
CA ASP A 28 -1.01 16.06 -19.28
C ASP A 28 -1.03 15.85 -17.75
N PHE A 29 -1.06 16.95 -16.98
CA PHE A 29 -1.19 16.89 -15.53
C PHE A 29 -2.53 16.26 -15.08
N THR A 30 -3.64 16.63 -15.72
CA THR A 30 -4.94 16.03 -15.39
C THR A 30 -5.00 14.55 -15.76
N GLU A 31 -4.37 14.15 -16.86
CA GLU A 31 -4.26 12.74 -17.25
C GLU A 31 -3.41 11.96 -16.25
N PHE A 32 -2.26 12.51 -15.85
CA PHE A 32 -1.42 11.94 -14.81
C PHE A 32 -2.18 11.73 -13.49
N LEU A 33 -3.00 12.71 -13.07
CA LEU A 33 -3.85 12.57 -11.89
C LEU A 33 -4.87 11.44 -12.04
N GLN A 34 -5.52 11.32 -13.20
CA GLN A 34 -6.45 10.21 -13.47
C GLN A 34 -5.75 8.85 -13.45
N GLN A 35 -4.57 8.75 -14.05
CA GLN A 35 -3.74 7.55 -14.03
C GLN A 35 -3.31 7.18 -12.59
N LYS A 36 -2.91 8.16 -11.77
CA LYS A 36 -2.62 7.94 -10.35
C LYS A 36 -3.82 7.43 -9.56
N LEU A 37 -5.00 8.02 -9.78
CA LEU A 37 -6.24 7.62 -9.10
C LEU A 37 -6.77 6.24 -9.53
N THR A 38 -6.49 5.82 -10.76
CA THR A 38 -6.84 4.48 -11.26
C THR A 38 -5.82 3.43 -10.85
N THR A 39 -4.54 3.78 -10.78
CA THR A 39 -3.46 2.92 -10.28
C THR A 39 -3.62 2.62 -8.79
N THR A 40 -4.13 3.57 -7.98
CA THR A 40 -4.45 3.31 -6.57
C THR A 40 -5.66 2.40 -6.39
N LYS A 41 -6.60 2.38 -7.34
CA LYS A 41 -7.76 1.46 -7.32
C LYS A 41 -7.44 0.04 -7.79
N THR A 42 -6.36 -0.14 -8.56
CA THR A 42 -5.90 -1.46 -9.07
C THR A 42 -4.84 -2.12 -8.20
N LYS A 43 -4.39 -1.47 -7.11
CA LYS A 43 -3.89 -2.21 -5.95
C LYS A 43 -5.07 -2.93 -5.34
N THR A 44 -5.35 -4.09 -5.92
CA THR A 44 -6.18 -5.17 -5.37
C THR A 44 -6.17 -5.08 -3.87
N SER A 45 -7.35 -5.01 -3.27
CA SER A 45 -7.60 -5.17 -1.84
C SER A 45 -6.95 -6.48 -1.39
N SER A 46 -5.65 -6.46 -1.13
CA SER A 46 -4.97 -7.54 -0.45
C SER A 46 -5.65 -7.61 0.90
N PRO A 47 -6.24 -8.76 1.27
CA PRO A 47 -6.87 -8.89 2.56
C PRO A 47 -5.87 -8.48 3.65
N SER A 48 -6.33 -7.70 4.61
CA SER A 48 -5.55 -7.36 5.80
C SER A 48 -5.10 -8.64 6.50
N LEU A 49 -4.02 -8.55 7.29
CA LEU A 49 -3.54 -9.71 8.05
C LEU A 49 -4.62 -10.32 8.95
N LYS A 50 -5.53 -9.49 9.47
CA LYS A 50 -6.68 -9.94 10.26
C LYS A 50 -7.67 -10.74 9.42
N GLU A 51 -7.95 -10.31 8.19
CA GLU A 51 -8.81 -11.03 7.25
C GLU A 51 -8.15 -12.35 6.82
N ILE A 52 -6.84 -12.36 6.53
CA ILE A 52 -6.08 -13.58 6.20
C ILE A 52 -6.07 -14.58 7.36
N ALA A 53 -5.96 -14.10 8.61
CA ALA A 53 -5.99 -14.96 9.79
C ALA A 53 -7.36 -15.60 10.00
N ALA A 54 -8.45 -14.91 9.67
CA ALA A 54 -9.82 -15.41 9.78
C ALA A 54 -10.21 -16.45 8.71
N MET A 55 -9.45 -16.55 7.60
CA MET A 55 -9.70 -17.50 6.53
C MET A 55 -9.30 -18.96 6.89
N PRO A 56 -9.89 -19.98 6.22
CA PRO A 56 -9.42 -21.35 6.32
C PRO A 56 -7.95 -21.51 5.93
N LEU A 57 -7.27 -22.49 6.53
CA LEU A 57 -5.82 -22.70 6.35
C LEU A 57 -5.41 -22.86 4.87
N THR A 58 -6.25 -23.53 4.08
CA THR A 58 -6.05 -23.73 2.64
C THR A 58 -6.04 -22.42 1.85
N GLN A 59 -6.82 -21.42 2.26
CA GLN A 59 -6.83 -20.11 1.59
C GLN A 59 -5.67 -19.24 2.08
N ARG A 60 -5.33 -19.34 3.38
CA ARG A 60 -4.22 -18.60 3.99
C ARG A 60 -2.90 -18.85 3.27
N HIS A 61 -2.56 -20.12 3.00
CA HIS A 61 -1.29 -20.45 2.35
C HIS A 61 -1.17 -19.81 0.96
N GLN A 62 -2.29 -19.64 0.24
CA GLN A 62 -2.30 -19.11 -1.11
C GLN A 62 -1.88 -17.63 -1.12
N HIS A 63 -2.30 -16.86 -0.11
CA HIS A 63 -1.89 -15.48 0.08
C HIS A 63 -0.44 -15.35 0.57
N LEU A 64 -0.02 -16.21 1.50
CA LEU A 64 1.32 -16.16 2.08
C LEU A 64 2.40 -16.74 1.17
N ALA A 65 2.05 -17.64 0.25
CA ALA A 65 3.00 -18.37 -0.60
C ALA A 65 3.97 -17.47 -1.37
N GLN A 66 3.50 -16.31 -1.85
CA GLN A 66 4.34 -15.36 -2.59
C GLN A 66 5.48 -14.77 -1.74
N PHE A 67 5.32 -14.72 -0.42
CA PHE A 67 6.31 -14.15 0.50
C PHE A 67 7.28 -15.21 1.04
N ILE A 68 6.92 -16.49 1.01
CA ILE A 68 7.74 -17.59 1.55
C ILE A 68 9.18 -17.62 0.99
N PRO A 69 9.43 -17.46 -0.33
CA PRO A 69 10.80 -17.51 -0.86
C PRO A 69 11.68 -16.36 -0.34
N GLN A 70 11.10 -15.16 -0.24
CA GLN A 70 11.81 -14.00 0.31
C GLN A 70 12.10 -14.21 1.78
N THR A 71 11.10 -14.62 2.57
CA THR A 71 11.26 -14.94 3.98
C THR A 71 12.33 -16.02 4.20
N ALA A 72 12.35 -17.09 3.39
CA ALA A 72 13.37 -18.13 3.48
C ALA A 72 14.78 -17.58 3.20
N THR A 73 14.91 -16.64 2.26
CA THR A 73 16.17 -15.95 1.98
C THR A 73 16.58 -15.09 3.18
N ASP A 74 15.66 -14.35 3.76
CA ASP A 74 15.92 -13.49 4.93
C ASP A 74 16.46 -14.30 6.11
N PHE A 75 15.92 -15.49 6.38
CA PHE A 75 16.43 -16.38 7.43
C PHE A 75 17.84 -16.93 7.14
N LEU A 76 18.23 -17.05 5.87
CA LEU A 76 19.59 -17.50 5.50
C LEU A 76 20.61 -16.37 5.60
N THR A 77 20.19 -15.13 5.33
CA THR A 77 21.11 -13.98 5.26
C THR A 77 21.20 -13.20 6.56
N ASN A 78 20.17 -13.27 7.42
CA ASN A 78 20.09 -12.50 8.65
C ASN A 78 20.16 -13.44 9.87
N PRO A 79 21.35 -13.65 10.46
CA PRO A 79 21.51 -14.56 11.58
C PRO A 79 20.70 -14.12 12.80
N GLU A 80 20.43 -12.82 12.99
CA GLU A 80 19.53 -12.30 14.03
C GLU A 80 18.10 -12.89 13.98
N LEU A 81 17.63 -13.33 12.80
CA LEU A 81 16.32 -13.98 12.68
C LEU A 81 16.34 -15.46 13.11
N THR A 82 17.53 -16.05 13.22
CA THR A 82 17.75 -17.44 13.63
C THR A 82 18.37 -17.56 15.03
N GLU A 83 18.94 -16.48 15.54
CA GLU A 83 19.48 -16.37 16.88
C GLU A 83 18.34 -16.22 17.87
N PHE A 84 17.77 -17.36 18.27
CA PHE A 84 17.09 -17.43 19.55
C PHE A 84 18.18 -17.30 20.60
N SER A 85 18.34 -16.11 21.18
CA SER A 85 19.07 -15.95 22.44
C SER A 85 18.59 -17.06 23.35
N VAL A 86 19.51 -17.93 23.77
CA VAL A 86 19.22 -18.98 24.74
C VAL A 86 18.52 -18.28 25.89
N LEU A 87 17.21 -18.50 26.02
CA LEU A 87 16.48 -18.11 27.21
C LEU A 87 17.27 -18.74 28.35
N ASP A 88 17.85 -17.93 29.23
CA ASP A 88 18.43 -18.45 30.46
C ASP A 88 17.35 -19.30 31.11
N THR A 89 17.51 -20.62 31.01
CA THR A 89 16.58 -21.61 31.57
C THR A 89 16.49 -21.51 33.09
N GLU A 90 17.32 -20.64 33.68
CA GLU A 90 17.51 -20.43 35.11
C GLU A 90 16.43 -19.53 35.75
N ASP A 91 15.62 -18.81 34.97
CA ASP A 91 14.60 -17.88 35.53
C ASP A 91 13.18 -18.47 35.57
N TRP A 92 13.03 -19.78 35.28
CA TRP A 92 11.75 -20.51 35.41
C TRP A 92 11.59 -21.24 36.76
N GLU A 93 12.63 -21.26 37.62
CA GLU A 93 12.50 -21.67 39.03
C GLU A 93 12.04 -20.47 39.87
N LEU A 94 10.74 -20.17 39.80
CA LEU A 94 10.09 -19.40 40.86
C LEU A 94 10.20 -20.23 42.14
N GLU A 95 11.17 -19.88 43.00
CA GLU A 95 11.20 -20.28 44.41
C GLU A 95 9.84 -19.94 45.04
N HIS A 96 9.03 -20.98 45.22
CA HIS A 96 7.84 -20.94 46.05
C HIS A 96 8.22 -21.47 47.42
N ASP A 97 8.62 -20.58 48.32
CA ASP A 97 8.50 -20.76 49.78
C ASP A 97 7.22 -20.08 50.29
#